data_AF-A0A640SPS8-F1
#
_entry.id   AF-A0A640SPS8-F1
#
_cell.length_a   1.000
_cell.length_b   1.000
_cell.length_c   1.000
_cell.angle_alpha   90.00
_cell.angle_beta   90.00
_cell.angle_gamma   90.00
#
_symmetry.space_group_name_H-M   'P 1'
#
loop_
_entity.id
_entity.type
_entity.pdbx_description
1 polymer ?
#
loop_
_entity_poly.entity_id
_entity_poly.type
_entity_poly.pdbx_seq_one_letter_code
_entity_poly.pdbx_strand_id
1 'polypeptide(L)'
;METQAVAWLAARRTLFDPAEAATGRVLFARKALIETAFLVGLRARLDPEPLDGDYAALLDQVEQIAARPSYRELIARDEAALLLYAGTYAALRLCGREDREFRRLLTQAAAGGYAAVFERIPYRQLDLLHTLELCGVPHTLPAMDEVLPFTLLCNGPNILKLTDRDIYAITHTIFYATDFGLREPRWPRDFDPAAAVELLEALLVLTLGQENADLVGELLCCLLCLGVRDSEEARRAWEFLTAVQEADGRVNGPPGVVHPGLADGDEAYRHWATGYHTTIVAALAALLDRSPRVARRPRPSVPAPGSAVEQPLRRAVAWLADTVRRHDPAGCLPAAAAVAHAAETLGEPGLARPLLLDFSARLTDADTEVWQRHGMEVVGAFASGLRAHGIPCASLDLFLKSTVAAVEVLDRVPPQAVHNVRRLVGLGLLSPQRAAALTGGADAPHPAPETTVTDLPGAWKDYHLGRIAGFIRDSARTGRAQHRITRDAVAFLLAQQSSCGAFGRPACDEPSSRERALLSWTQSAVTALAAVHTACGAALTSPQPCP
;
A
#
# COMPACT_ATOMS: atom_id res chain seq x y z
N MET A 1 -14.51 -10.23 19.93
CA MET A 1 -13.22 -10.60 19.32
C MET A 1 -12.18 -11.06 20.35
N GLU A 2 -11.66 -10.18 21.23
CA GLU A 2 -10.59 -10.53 22.21
C GLU A 2 -10.87 -11.81 22.99
N THR A 3 -12.00 -11.88 23.70
CA THR A 3 -12.35 -13.03 24.55
C THR A 3 -12.31 -14.36 23.79
N GLN A 4 -12.84 -14.39 22.57
CA GLN A 4 -12.86 -15.60 21.74
C GLN A 4 -11.45 -15.95 21.25
N ALA A 5 -10.66 -14.95 20.82
CA ALA A 5 -9.28 -15.16 20.38
C ALA A 5 -8.39 -15.69 21.51
N VAL A 6 -8.52 -15.14 22.72
CA VAL A 6 -7.75 -15.57 23.89
C VAL A 6 -8.17 -16.96 24.35
N ALA A 7 -9.48 -17.26 24.36
CA ALA A 7 -9.99 -18.60 24.64
C ALA A 7 -9.44 -19.64 23.64
N TRP A 8 -9.37 -19.30 22.35
CA TRP A 8 -8.79 -20.15 21.32
C TRP A 8 -7.32 -20.49 21.61
N LEU A 9 -6.52 -19.47 21.99
CA LEU A 9 -5.11 -19.61 22.35
C LEU A 9 -4.94 -20.48 23.60
N ALA A 10 -5.72 -20.21 24.66
CA ALA A 10 -5.67 -20.95 25.92
C ALA A 10 -6.07 -22.42 25.75
N ALA A 11 -7.07 -22.73 24.91
CA ALA A 11 -7.47 -24.09 24.60
C ALA A 11 -6.35 -24.90 23.91
N ARG A 12 -5.43 -24.22 23.21
CA ARG A 12 -4.34 -24.83 22.43
C ARG A 12 -2.96 -24.58 23.05
N ARG A 13 -2.93 -24.14 24.31
CA ARG A 13 -1.73 -23.67 25.00
C ARG A 13 -0.59 -24.72 25.02
N THR A 14 -0.91 -26.02 25.01
CA THR A 14 0.09 -27.10 24.94
C THR A 14 0.97 -27.06 23.68
N LEU A 15 0.47 -26.51 22.57
CA LEU A 15 1.24 -26.39 21.31
C LEU A 15 2.33 -25.31 21.36
N PHE A 16 2.32 -24.47 22.40
CA PHE A 16 3.32 -23.43 22.63
C PHE A 16 4.53 -23.94 23.42
N ASP A 17 4.52 -25.19 23.91
CA ASP A 17 5.63 -25.75 24.68
C ASP A 17 6.75 -26.27 23.76
N PRO A 18 7.94 -25.65 23.74
CA PRO A 18 9.03 -26.08 22.87
C PRO A 18 9.61 -27.46 23.22
N ALA A 19 9.36 -27.96 24.43
CA ALA A 19 9.81 -29.30 24.84
C ALA A 19 8.92 -30.41 24.29
N GLU A 20 7.64 -30.10 24.04
CA GLU A 20 6.65 -31.03 23.45
C GLU A 20 6.65 -30.95 21.91
N ALA A 21 7.28 -29.93 21.34
CA ALA A 21 7.36 -29.75 19.90
C ALA A 21 8.31 -30.77 19.24
N ALA A 22 7.90 -31.31 18.09
CA ALA A 22 8.79 -32.12 17.24
C ALA A 22 10.07 -31.34 16.87
N THR A 23 11.18 -32.03 16.65
CA THR A 23 12.51 -31.42 16.43
C THR A 23 12.52 -30.28 15.41
N GLY A 24 11.80 -30.42 14.29
CA GLY A 24 11.70 -29.38 13.25
C GLY A 24 10.78 -28.18 13.60
N ARG A 25 10.01 -28.26 14.69
CA ARG A 25 8.99 -27.30 15.11
C ARG A 25 9.39 -26.51 16.36
N VAL A 26 10.48 -26.89 17.04
CA VAL A 26 10.93 -26.28 18.31
C VAL A 26 11.10 -24.76 18.21
N LEU A 27 11.79 -24.25 17.17
CA LEU A 27 11.99 -22.81 16.99
C LEU A 27 10.66 -22.06 16.77
N PHE A 28 9.72 -22.68 16.07
CA PHE A 28 8.41 -22.12 15.82
C PHE A 28 7.56 -22.08 17.10
N ALA A 29 7.55 -23.17 17.89
CA ALA A 29 6.91 -23.20 19.21
C ALA A 29 7.52 -22.16 20.16
N ARG A 30 8.85 -21.95 20.13
CA ARG A 30 9.51 -20.88 20.91
C ARG A 30 9.01 -19.50 20.51
N LYS A 31 8.92 -19.22 19.20
CA LYS A 31 8.37 -17.97 18.68
C LYS A 31 6.92 -17.77 19.14
N ALA A 32 6.10 -18.81 19.05
CA ALA A 32 4.72 -18.74 19.49
C ALA A 32 4.60 -18.49 21.00
N LEU A 33 5.46 -19.12 21.81
CA LEU A 33 5.50 -18.93 23.26
C LEU A 33 5.81 -17.48 23.63
N ILE A 34 6.86 -16.89 23.05
CA ILE A 34 7.25 -15.50 23.36
C ILE A 34 6.15 -14.51 22.95
N GLU A 35 5.51 -14.69 21.80
CA GLU A 35 4.41 -13.81 21.36
C GLU A 35 3.19 -13.93 22.28
N THR A 36 2.86 -15.15 22.71
CA THR A 36 1.77 -15.38 23.68
C THR A 36 2.09 -14.78 25.05
N ALA A 37 3.33 -14.95 25.52
CA ALA A 37 3.80 -14.33 26.76
C ALA A 37 3.70 -12.81 26.67
N PHE A 38 4.13 -12.20 25.57
CA PHE A 38 4.01 -10.76 25.35
C PHE A 38 2.55 -10.28 25.37
N LEU A 39 1.63 -11.00 24.72
CA LEU A 39 0.20 -10.67 24.78
C LEU A 39 -0.32 -10.62 26.23
N VAL A 40 0.05 -11.62 27.05
CA VAL A 40 -0.32 -11.68 28.48
C VAL A 40 0.31 -10.53 29.27
N GLY A 41 1.61 -10.27 29.07
CA GLY A 41 2.32 -9.17 29.74
C GLY A 41 1.76 -7.80 29.35
N LEU A 42 1.40 -7.61 28.08
CA LEU A 42 0.73 -6.40 27.61
C LEU A 42 -0.68 -6.27 28.18
N ARG A 43 -1.44 -7.35 28.33
CA ARG A 43 -2.76 -7.33 29.02
C ARG A 43 -2.64 -6.82 30.46
N ALA A 44 -1.61 -7.22 31.20
CA ALA A 44 -1.36 -6.72 32.56
C ALA A 44 -0.98 -5.22 32.57
N ARG A 45 -0.35 -4.73 31.51
CA ARG A 45 0.03 -3.30 31.38
C ARG A 45 -1.07 -2.42 30.83
N LEU A 46 -1.91 -2.91 29.93
CA LEU A 46 -2.88 -2.10 29.18
C LEU A 46 -4.21 -1.99 29.92
N ASP A 47 -4.53 -2.95 30.77
CA ASP A 47 -5.79 -3.00 31.49
C ASP A 47 -5.50 -3.21 32.99
N PRO A 48 -6.02 -2.32 33.87
CA PRO A 48 -5.77 -2.39 35.31
C PRO A 48 -6.41 -3.61 35.99
N GLU A 49 -7.38 -4.27 35.35
CA GLU A 49 -8.02 -5.45 35.94
C GLU A 49 -7.04 -6.62 36.04
N PRO A 50 -7.09 -7.41 37.14
CA PRO A 50 -6.26 -8.60 37.30
C PRO A 50 -6.39 -9.57 36.12
N LEU A 51 -5.32 -10.34 35.88
CA LEU A 51 -5.38 -11.45 34.93
C LEU A 51 -6.23 -12.58 35.52
N ASP A 52 -7.25 -13.00 34.79
CA ASP A 52 -8.15 -14.10 35.15
C ASP A 52 -8.39 -15.04 33.94
N GLY A 53 -9.16 -16.11 34.19
CA GLY A 53 -9.61 -17.04 33.15
C GLY A 53 -8.50 -17.52 32.20
N ASP A 54 -8.73 -17.33 30.90
CA ASP A 54 -7.83 -17.78 29.84
C ASP A 54 -6.47 -17.07 29.86
N TYR A 55 -6.42 -15.78 30.23
CA TYR A 55 -5.16 -15.06 30.38
C TYR A 55 -4.31 -15.61 31.55
N ALA A 56 -4.95 -15.93 32.67
CA ALA A 56 -4.27 -16.57 33.80
C ALA A 56 -3.74 -17.96 33.43
N ALA A 57 -4.52 -18.77 32.70
CA ALA A 57 -4.09 -20.08 32.24
C ALA A 57 -2.87 -20.01 31.28
N LEU A 58 -2.81 -18.99 30.42
CA LEU A 58 -1.65 -18.74 29.57
C LEU A 58 -0.43 -18.28 30.39
N LEU A 59 -0.62 -17.37 31.35
CA LEU A 59 0.45 -16.92 32.25
C LEU A 59 1.08 -18.09 33.03
N ASP A 60 0.24 -18.93 33.63
CA ASP A 60 0.69 -20.07 34.43
C ASP A 60 1.55 -21.03 33.59
N GLN A 61 1.18 -21.24 32.32
CA GLN A 61 1.97 -22.08 31.42
C GLN A 61 3.32 -21.43 31.06
N VAL A 62 3.32 -20.12 30.75
CA VAL A 62 4.57 -19.38 30.47
C VAL A 62 5.51 -19.46 31.67
N GLU A 63 4.99 -19.27 32.88
CA GLU A 63 5.76 -19.37 34.12
C GLU A 63 6.32 -20.79 34.32
N GLN A 64 5.50 -21.82 34.13
CA GLN A 64 5.93 -23.23 34.23
C GLN A 64 7.04 -23.57 33.23
N ILE A 65 6.96 -23.11 31.98
CA ILE A 65 7.99 -23.35 30.96
C ILE A 65 9.28 -22.60 31.32
N ALA A 66 9.18 -21.32 31.69
CA ALA A 66 10.32 -20.48 32.06
C ALA A 66 11.05 -20.94 33.33
N ALA A 67 10.35 -21.64 34.24
CA ALA A 67 10.94 -22.22 35.44
C ALA A 67 11.82 -23.45 35.15
N ARG A 68 11.72 -24.07 33.96
CA ARG A 68 12.48 -25.29 33.64
C ARG A 68 13.97 -24.98 33.50
N PRO A 69 14.86 -25.77 34.14
CA PRO A 69 16.31 -25.61 33.98
C PRO A 69 16.77 -25.71 32.51
N SER A 70 16.15 -26.60 31.73
CA SER A 70 16.45 -26.76 30.30
C SER A 70 16.09 -25.54 29.46
N TYR A 71 15.09 -24.76 29.87
CA TYR A 71 14.76 -23.50 29.21
C TYR A 71 15.80 -22.43 29.55
N ARG A 72 16.22 -22.36 30.83
CA ARG A 72 17.23 -21.39 31.31
C ARG A 72 18.63 -21.66 30.76
N GLU A 73 19.01 -22.92 30.60
CA GLU A 73 20.29 -23.33 30.01
C GLU A 73 20.50 -22.71 28.62
N LEU A 74 19.43 -22.61 27.83
CA LEU A 74 19.52 -22.10 26.46
C LEU A 74 19.95 -20.62 26.41
N ILE A 75 19.55 -19.81 27.41
CA ILE A 75 19.98 -18.41 27.53
C ILE A 75 21.49 -18.34 27.73
N ALA A 76 22.01 -19.22 28.59
CA ALA A 76 23.43 -19.25 28.93
C ALA A 76 24.29 -19.77 27.75
N ARG A 77 23.71 -20.57 26.85
CA ARG A 77 24.43 -21.20 25.74
C ARG A 77 24.31 -20.46 24.41
N ASP A 78 23.22 -19.74 24.20
CA ASP A 78 22.87 -19.13 22.91
C ASP A 78 22.54 -17.64 23.06
N GLU A 79 23.59 -16.83 23.18
CA GLU A 79 23.47 -15.36 23.24
C GLU A 79 22.89 -14.77 21.96
N ALA A 80 22.97 -15.47 20.82
CA ALA A 80 22.35 -15.03 19.57
C ALA A 80 20.82 -15.07 19.65
N ALA A 81 20.29 -16.04 20.40
CA ALA A 81 18.86 -16.19 20.68
C ALA A 81 18.38 -15.39 21.91
N LEU A 82 19.20 -14.48 22.47
CA LEU A 82 18.86 -13.68 23.65
C LEU A 82 17.45 -13.09 23.58
N LEU A 83 17.06 -12.55 22.41
CA LEU A 83 15.73 -11.97 22.20
C LEU A 83 14.59 -12.96 22.46
N LEU A 84 14.74 -14.22 22.01
CA LEU A 84 13.71 -15.26 22.16
C LEU A 84 13.44 -15.62 23.63
N TYR A 85 14.42 -15.43 24.51
CA TYR A 85 14.29 -15.76 25.93
C TYR A 85 14.02 -14.52 26.80
N ALA A 86 14.64 -13.40 26.46
CA ALA A 86 14.46 -12.14 27.18
C ALA A 86 12.99 -11.68 27.11
N GLY A 87 12.30 -11.90 26.00
CA GLY A 87 10.88 -11.56 25.89
C GLY A 87 9.98 -12.33 26.85
N THR A 88 10.25 -13.62 27.08
CA THR A 88 9.52 -14.42 28.07
C THR A 88 9.71 -13.87 29.48
N TYR A 89 10.94 -13.49 29.85
CA TYR A 89 11.21 -12.84 31.14
C TYR A 89 10.55 -11.46 31.24
N ALA A 90 10.63 -10.65 30.17
CA ALA A 90 9.98 -9.35 30.10
C ALA A 90 8.48 -9.47 30.39
N ALA A 91 7.79 -10.38 29.70
CA ALA A 91 6.38 -10.66 29.92
C ALA A 91 6.05 -11.06 31.38
N LEU A 92 6.82 -11.99 31.95
CA LEU A 92 6.65 -12.40 33.35
C LEU A 92 6.86 -11.24 34.33
N ARG A 93 7.89 -10.43 34.10
CA ARG A 93 8.16 -9.22 34.90
C ARG A 93 7.01 -8.21 34.83
N LEU A 94 6.41 -8.01 33.65
CA LEU A 94 5.23 -7.15 33.50
C LEU A 94 4.02 -7.65 34.30
N CYS A 95 3.92 -8.96 34.51
CA CYS A 95 2.92 -9.59 35.39
C CYS A 95 3.34 -9.65 36.87
N GLY A 96 4.45 -9.01 37.27
CA GLY A 96 4.95 -9.05 38.65
C GLY A 96 5.62 -10.38 39.05
N ARG A 97 6.01 -11.21 38.08
CA ARG A 97 6.69 -12.51 38.28
C ARG A 97 8.17 -12.38 37.96
N GLU A 98 8.94 -11.79 38.87
CA GLU A 98 10.39 -11.66 38.70
C GLU A 98 11.15 -12.88 39.24
N ASP A 99 12.01 -13.48 38.41
CA ASP A 99 12.99 -14.48 38.83
C ASP A 99 14.42 -13.91 38.83
N ARG A 100 15.11 -14.02 39.97
CA ARG A 100 16.47 -13.46 40.17
C ARG A 100 17.53 -14.17 39.33
N GLU A 101 17.41 -15.48 39.16
CA GLU A 101 18.38 -16.25 38.37
C GLU A 101 18.19 -15.95 36.88
N PHE A 102 16.96 -15.92 36.39
CA PHE A 102 16.65 -15.56 35.01
C PHE A 102 17.19 -14.15 34.69
N ARG A 103 16.96 -13.16 35.57
CA ARG A 103 17.53 -11.82 35.43
C ARG A 103 19.05 -11.83 35.38
N ARG A 104 19.70 -12.62 36.23
CA ARG A 104 21.17 -12.75 36.26
C ARG A 104 21.71 -13.28 34.93
N LEU A 105 21.09 -14.33 34.37
CA LEU A 105 21.48 -14.91 33.09
C LEU A 105 21.34 -13.90 31.94
N LEU A 106 20.23 -13.17 31.88
CA LEU A 106 20.02 -12.13 30.88
C LEU A 106 21.03 -10.98 31.02
N THR A 107 21.36 -10.59 32.25
CA THR A 107 22.36 -9.55 32.52
C THR A 107 23.75 -10.01 32.06
N GLN A 108 24.11 -11.27 32.29
CA GLN A 108 25.37 -11.84 31.82
C GLN A 108 25.43 -11.87 30.29
N ALA A 109 24.37 -12.34 29.62
CA ALA A 109 24.30 -12.38 28.16
C ALA A 109 24.36 -10.98 27.53
N ALA A 110 23.67 -9.98 28.11
CA ALA A 110 23.74 -8.60 27.64
C ALA A 110 25.14 -7.98 27.83
N ALA A 111 25.82 -8.30 28.93
CA ALA A 111 27.17 -7.82 29.22
C ALA A 111 28.27 -8.52 28.39
N GLY A 112 28.00 -9.72 27.86
CA GLY A 112 28.93 -10.49 27.03
C GLY A 112 29.31 -9.82 25.71
N GLY A 113 28.57 -8.79 25.29
CA GLY A 113 28.89 -7.97 24.12
C GLY A 113 28.49 -8.58 22.78
N TYR A 114 28.14 -9.86 22.73
CA TYR A 114 27.68 -10.52 21.48
C TYR A 114 26.46 -9.81 20.89
N ALA A 115 25.50 -9.44 21.73
CA ALA A 115 24.32 -8.69 21.33
C ALA A 115 24.65 -7.34 20.67
N ALA A 116 25.78 -6.71 21.02
CA ALA A 116 26.20 -5.42 20.47
C ALA A 116 26.88 -5.50 19.10
N VAL A 117 27.48 -6.65 18.77
CA VAL A 117 28.23 -6.85 17.52
C VAL A 117 27.45 -7.62 16.45
N PHE A 118 26.36 -8.29 16.83
CA PHE A 118 25.53 -9.05 15.89
C PHE A 118 24.74 -8.11 14.97
N GLU A 119 24.88 -8.32 13.66
CA GLU A 119 24.27 -7.48 12.64
C GLU A 119 22.74 -7.64 12.65
N ARG A 120 22.02 -6.53 12.90
CA ARG A 120 20.56 -6.50 12.92
C ARG A 120 20.04 -5.39 12.05
N ILE A 121 18.98 -5.70 11.31
CA ILE A 121 18.18 -4.67 10.65
C ILE A 121 17.51 -3.78 11.71
N PRO A 122 17.29 -2.49 11.44
CA PRO A 122 16.95 -1.50 12.47
C PRO A 122 15.76 -1.86 13.37
N TYR A 123 14.65 -2.35 12.81
CA TYR A 123 13.48 -2.72 13.63
C TYR A 123 13.74 -3.92 14.57
N ARG A 124 14.65 -4.83 14.20
CA ARG A 124 15.09 -5.95 15.07
C ARG A 124 16.04 -5.49 16.15
N GLN A 125 16.79 -4.40 15.91
CA GLN A 125 17.55 -3.74 16.96
C GLN A 125 16.60 -3.06 17.95
N LEU A 126 15.53 -2.40 17.48
CA LEU A 126 14.49 -1.84 18.36
C LEU A 126 13.78 -2.91 19.20
N ASP A 127 13.49 -4.07 18.61
CA ASP A 127 12.92 -5.25 19.30
C ASP A 127 13.76 -5.66 20.51
N LEU A 128 15.08 -5.78 20.31
CA LEU A 128 16.04 -6.09 21.37
C LEU A 128 16.09 -4.99 22.43
N LEU A 129 16.21 -3.73 22.03
CA LEU A 129 16.29 -2.59 22.96
C LEU A 129 15.04 -2.47 23.82
N HIS A 130 13.86 -2.55 23.21
CA HIS A 130 12.58 -2.53 23.91
C HIS A 130 12.46 -3.72 24.86
N THR A 131 12.81 -4.92 24.41
CA THR A 131 12.79 -6.11 25.27
C THR A 131 13.72 -5.96 26.48
N LEU A 132 14.94 -5.43 26.30
CA LEU A 132 15.88 -5.21 27.41
C LEU A 132 15.41 -4.12 28.38
N GLU A 133 14.77 -3.05 27.87
CA GLU A 133 14.10 -2.02 28.68
C GLU A 133 13.01 -2.66 29.57
N LEU A 134 12.16 -3.52 28.98
CA LEU A 134 11.14 -4.27 29.71
C LEU A 134 11.73 -5.29 30.70
N CYS A 135 12.90 -5.87 30.41
CA CYS A 135 13.62 -6.72 31.35
C CYS A 135 14.23 -5.93 32.52
N GLY A 136 14.50 -4.63 32.34
CA GLY A 136 15.22 -3.82 33.33
C GLY A 136 16.66 -4.29 33.53
N VAL A 137 17.28 -4.75 32.44
CA VAL A 137 18.65 -5.26 32.41
C VAL A 137 19.57 -4.16 31.88
N PRO A 138 20.67 -3.81 32.56
CA PRO A 138 21.62 -2.82 32.07
C PRO A 138 22.35 -3.33 30.82
N HIS A 139 22.58 -2.46 29.84
CA HIS A 139 23.31 -2.75 28.62
C HIS A 139 24.05 -1.51 28.10
N THR A 140 25.01 -1.72 27.20
CA THR A 140 25.78 -0.65 26.52
C THR A 140 25.35 -0.41 25.08
N LEU A 141 24.25 -1.04 24.64
CA LEU A 141 23.66 -0.83 23.31
C LEU A 141 23.16 0.62 23.13
N PRO A 142 23.04 1.11 21.89
CA PRO A 142 22.50 2.44 21.59
C PRO A 142 21.09 2.65 22.17
N ALA A 143 20.72 3.90 22.39
CA ALA A 143 19.34 4.25 22.74
C ALA A 143 18.41 4.06 21.53
N MET A 144 17.11 3.86 21.79
CA MET A 144 16.12 3.63 20.72
C MET A 144 16.05 4.80 19.74
N ASP A 145 16.16 6.04 20.23
CA ASP A 145 16.14 7.25 19.41
C ASP A 145 17.37 7.40 18.50
N GLU A 146 18.49 6.74 18.81
CA GLU A 146 19.65 6.64 17.92
C GLU A 146 19.44 5.65 16.78
N VAL A 147 18.56 4.64 16.97
CA VAL A 147 18.28 3.60 15.96
C VAL A 147 17.10 3.97 15.06
N LEU A 148 16.09 4.67 15.60
CA LEU A 148 14.87 5.04 14.88
C LEU A 148 15.08 5.68 13.50
N PRO A 149 16.02 6.65 13.31
CA PRO A 149 16.25 7.29 12.00
C PRO A 149 16.58 6.32 10.87
N PHE A 150 17.12 5.13 11.18
CA PHE A 150 17.52 4.13 10.19
C PHE A 150 16.37 3.18 9.79
N THR A 151 15.22 3.28 10.45
CA THR A 151 14.06 2.43 10.17
C THR A 151 13.39 2.78 8.85
N LEU A 152 12.73 1.79 8.23
CA LEU A 152 11.98 2.00 7.00
C LEU A 152 10.90 3.08 7.18
N LEU A 153 10.19 3.07 8.32
CA LEU A 153 9.17 4.06 8.66
C LEU A 153 9.70 5.50 8.61
N CYS A 154 10.87 5.75 9.20
CA CYS A 154 11.45 7.09 9.24
C CYS A 154 12.01 7.57 7.90
N ASN A 155 12.13 6.69 6.90
CA ASN A 155 12.67 7.01 5.57
C ASN A 155 11.59 7.17 4.49
N GLY A 156 10.31 7.29 4.88
CA GLY A 156 9.21 7.64 3.98
C GLY A 156 9.08 6.69 2.78
N PRO A 157 8.81 5.39 3.01
CA PRO A 157 8.86 4.39 1.96
C PRO A 157 7.78 4.63 0.90
N ASN A 158 8.08 4.22 -0.34
CA ASN A 158 7.08 4.15 -1.39
C ASN A 158 6.30 2.84 -1.27
N ILE A 159 5.00 2.91 -1.02
CA ILE A 159 4.19 1.72 -0.71
C ILE A 159 4.18 0.66 -1.82
N LEU A 160 4.37 1.06 -3.09
CA LEU A 160 4.34 0.10 -4.21
C LEU A 160 5.52 -0.86 -4.21
N LYS A 161 6.62 -0.46 -3.55
CA LYS A 161 7.86 -1.23 -3.48
C LYS A 161 7.92 -2.12 -2.23
N LEU A 162 6.92 -2.04 -1.36
CA LEU A 162 6.93 -2.75 -0.09
C LEU A 162 6.50 -4.19 -0.29
N THR A 163 7.26 -5.09 0.32
CA THR A 163 6.89 -6.48 0.55
C THR A 163 6.20 -6.62 1.90
N ASP A 164 5.54 -7.75 2.14
CA ASP A 164 4.95 -8.07 3.45
C ASP A 164 5.99 -7.96 4.57
N ARG A 165 7.24 -8.39 4.32
CA ARG A 165 8.37 -8.26 5.26
C ARG A 165 8.68 -6.80 5.60
N ASP A 166 8.57 -5.91 4.64
CA ASP A 166 8.79 -4.47 4.85
C ASP A 166 7.65 -3.85 5.65
N ILE A 167 6.41 -4.31 5.42
CA ILE A 167 5.25 -3.90 6.21
C ILE A 167 5.42 -4.35 7.66
N TYR A 168 5.83 -5.59 7.92
CA TYR A 168 6.18 -6.03 9.29
C TYR A 168 7.30 -5.19 9.90
N ALA A 169 8.31 -4.79 9.11
CA ALA A 169 9.37 -3.93 9.62
C ALA A 169 8.82 -2.55 10.08
N ILE A 170 7.81 -2.02 9.39
CA ILE A 170 7.12 -0.79 9.77
C ILE A 170 6.28 -1.02 11.03
N THR A 171 5.49 -2.09 11.10
CA THR A 171 4.58 -2.33 12.23
C THR A 171 5.33 -2.55 13.53
N HIS A 172 6.35 -3.39 13.49
CA HIS A 172 7.25 -3.63 14.62
C HIS A 172 8.00 -2.37 15.06
N THR A 173 8.42 -1.51 14.11
CA THR A 173 9.02 -0.21 14.47
C THR A 173 8.08 0.61 15.34
N ILE A 174 6.80 0.69 14.97
CA ILE A 174 5.79 1.45 15.73
C ILE A 174 5.55 0.81 17.09
N PHE A 175 5.38 -0.50 17.15
CA PHE A 175 5.16 -1.22 18.42
C PHE A 175 6.26 -0.94 19.43
N TYR A 176 7.52 -1.09 19.04
CA TYR A 176 8.64 -0.90 19.95
C TYR A 176 8.87 0.58 20.27
N ALA A 177 8.81 1.47 19.27
CA ALA A 177 9.01 2.90 19.49
C ALA A 177 8.00 3.44 20.51
N THR A 178 6.73 3.10 20.32
CA THR A 178 5.60 3.59 21.13
C THR A 178 5.37 2.80 22.40
N ASP A 179 6.14 1.72 22.64
CA ASP A 179 5.86 0.77 23.71
C ASP A 179 4.39 0.31 23.70
N PHE A 180 3.93 -0.11 22.51
CA PHE A 180 2.54 -0.48 22.23
C PHE A 180 1.53 0.61 22.63
N GLY A 181 1.84 1.86 22.30
CA GLY A 181 1.00 3.03 22.58
C GLY A 181 1.06 3.57 24.02
N LEU A 182 1.93 3.01 24.87
CA LEU A 182 2.12 3.46 26.25
C LEU A 182 3.14 4.60 26.40
N ARG A 183 3.87 4.92 25.33
CA ARG A 183 4.90 5.96 25.31
C ARG A 183 4.86 6.77 24.01
N GLU A 184 5.14 8.07 24.13
CA GLU A 184 5.45 8.92 22.98
C GLU A 184 6.93 8.76 22.58
N PRO A 185 7.22 8.33 21.34
CA PRO A 185 8.60 8.18 20.90
C PRO A 185 9.28 9.53 20.67
N ARG A 186 10.60 9.56 20.85
CA ARG A 186 11.43 10.67 20.39
C ARG A 186 11.70 10.49 18.90
N TRP A 187 10.78 10.95 18.08
CA TRP A 187 10.91 10.89 16.63
C TRP A 187 12.06 11.77 16.12
N PRO A 188 12.70 11.42 14.98
CA PRO A 188 13.61 12.32 14.28
C PRO A 188 12.96 13.67 13.96
N ARG A 189 13.74 14.76 13.90
CA ARG A 189 13.20 16.12 13.70
C ARG A 189 12.36 16.28 12.44
N ASP A 190 12.73 15.57 11.37
CA ASP A 190 12.06 15.64 10.07
C ASP A 190 10.97 14.56 9.91
N PHE A 191 10.68 13.80 10.97
CA PHE A 191 9.61 12.82 10.96
C PHE A 191 8.25 13.51 11.04
N ASP A 192 7.37 13.16 10.10
CA ASP A 192 5.99 13.64 10.08
C ASP A 192 5.03 12.53 10.53
N PRO A 193 4.44 12.62 11.74
CA PRO A 193 3.44 11.67 12.21
C PRO A 193 2.21 11.59 11.31
N ALA A 194 1.85 12.68 10.60
CA ALA A 194 0.71 12.68 9.68
C ALA A 194 1.00 11.78 8.47
N ALA A 195 2.20 11.88 7.89
CA ALA A 195 2.64 11.01 6.82
C ALA A 195 2.72 9.54 7.24
N ALA A 196 3.08 9.26 8.50
CA ALA A 196 3.09 7.90 9.03
C ALA A 196 1.67 7.32 9.14
N VAL A 197 0.70 8.08 9.68
CA VAL A 197 -0.71 7.66 9.74
C VAL A 197 -1.26 7.39 8.34
N GLU A 198 -1.00 8.31 7.40
CA GLU A 198 -1.43 8.15 6.01
C GLU A 198 -0.81 6.93 5.32
N LEU A 199 0.47 6.63 5.61
CA LEU A 199 1.13 5.43 5.15
C LEU A 199 0.41 4.17 5.65
N LEU A 200 0.05 4.11 6.94
CA LEU A 200 -0.65 2.97 7.52
C LEU A 200 -2.04 2.78 6.90
N GLU A 201 -2.79 3.86 6.68
CA GLU A 201 -4.11 3.82 6.02
C GLU A 201 -4.00 3.32 4.59
N ALA A 202 -3.01 3.79 3.83
CA ALA A 202 -2.75 3.31 2.48
C ALA A 202 -2.38 1.82 2.45
N LEU A 203 -1.60 1.36 3.43
CA LEU A 203 -1.25 -0.05 3.59
C LEU A 203 -2.47 -0.89 3.97
N LEU A 204 -3.37 -0.39 4.82
CA LEU A 204 -4.65 -1.05 5.13
C LEU A 204 -5.50 -1.26 3.89
N VAL A 205 -5.60 -0.25 3.00
CA VAL A 205 -6.32 -0.41 1.73
C VAL A 205 -5.73 -1.54 0.87
N LEU A 206 -4.40 -1.65 0.83
CA LEU A 206 -3.71 -2.71 0.08
C LEU A 206 -3.93 -4.10 0.70
N THR A 207 -3.72 -4.23 2.01
CA THR A 207 -3.79 -5.53 2.71
C THR A 207 -5.22 -6.03 2.86
N LEU A 208 -6.20 -5.14 2.98
CA LEU A 208 -7.63 -5.49 2.90
C LEU A 208 -7.98 -6.07 1.53
N GLY A 209 -7.47 -5.46 0.45
CA GLY A 209 -7.70 -5.99 -0.90
C GLY A 209 -7.03 -7.35 -1.14
N GLN A 210 -5.96 -7.64 -0.41
CA GLN A 210 -5.27 -8.94 -0.43
C GLN A 210 -5.87 -9.96 0.56
N GLU A 211 -6.90 -9.58 1.33
CA GLU A 211 -7.49 -10.39 2.40
C GLU A 211 -6.45 -10.89 3.43
N ASN A 212 -5.36 -10.12 3.64
CA ASN A 212 -4.29 -10.48 4.55
C ASN A 212 -4.63 -10.04 5.99
N ALA A 213 -5.38 -10.87 6.71
CA ALA A 213 -5.84 -10.59 8.07
C ALA A 213 -4.72 -10.29 9.07
N ASP A 214 -3.56 -10.89 8.87
CA ASP A 214 -2.40 -10.67 9.72
C ASP A 214 -1.89 -9.24 9.64
N LEU A 215 -1.57 -8.78 8.43
CA LEU A 215 -1.11 -7.40 8.24
C LEU A 215 -2.22 -6.38 8.50
N VAL A 216 -3.49 -6.71 8.24
CA VAL A 216 -4.62 -5.84 8.62
C VAL A 216 -4.66 -5.63 10.13
N GLY A 217 -4.53 -6.69 10.92
CA GLY A 217 -4.48 -6.60 12.38
C GLY A 217 -3.26 -5.81 12.88
N GLU A 218 -2.08 -6.08 12.31
CA GLU A 218 -0.83 -5.40 12.68
C GLU A 218 -0.90 -3.88 12.41
N LEU A 219 -1.39 -3.48 11.24
CA LEU A 219 -1.55 -2.07 10.86
C LEU A 219 -2.63 -1.37 11.71
N LEU A 220 -3.70 -2.07 12.05
CA LEU A 220 -4.71 -1.56 12.97
C LEU A 220 -4.11 -1.33 14.37
N CYS A 221 -3.35 -2.29 14.91
CA CYS A 221 -2.59 -2.10 16.15
C CYS A 221 -1.69 -0.86 16.06
N CYS A 222 -1.04 -0.62 14.93
CA CYS A 222 -0.17 0.56 14.75
C CYS A 222 -0.94 1.88 14.83
N LEU A 223 -2.10 1.99 14.18
CA LEU A 223 -2.96 3.18 14.29
C LEU A 223 -3.38 3.41 15.75
N LEU A 224 -3.77 2.34 16.46
CA LEU A 224 -4.13 2.41 17.88
C LEU A 224 -2.95 2.82 18.76
N CYS A 225 -1.74 2.32 18.48
CA CYS A 225 -0.51 2.72 19.18
C CYS A 225 -0.15 4.19 18.95
N LEU A 226 -0.47 4.75 17.77
CA LEU A 226 -0.36 6.18 17.48
C LEU A 226 -1.55 6.99 18.02
N GLY A 227 -2.52 6.33 18.65
CA GLY A 227 -3.71 6.92 19.26
C GLY A 227 -4.84 7.26 18.29
N VAL A 228 -4.71 6.90 17.02
CA VAL A 228 -5.69 7.20 15.95
C VAL A 228 -6.79 6.14 15.95
N ARG A 229 -8.05 6.58 16.06
CA ARG A 229 -9.24 5.71 16.07
C ARG A 229 -10.33 6.18 15.11
N ASP A 230 -10.28 7.45 14.73
CA ASP A 230 -11.15 8.14 13.78
C ASP A 230 -10.65 8.00 12.33
N SER A 231 -10.28 6.77 11.96
CA SER A 231 -9.86 6.41 10.60
C SER A 231 -10.89 5.50 9.95
N GLU A 232 -11.32 5.85 8.73
CA GLU A 232 -12.25 5.05 7.95
C GLU A 232 -11.64 3.69 7.58
N GLU A 233 -10.34 3.66 7.30
CA GLU A 233 -9.57 2.46 7.03
C GLU A 233 -9.48 1.57 8.28
N ALA A 234 -9.32 2.16 9.48
CA ALA A 234 -9.38 1.41 10.74
C ALA A 234 -10.75 0.79 10.98
N ARG A 235 -11.84 1.52 10.68
CA ARG A 235 -13.21 0.99 10.77
C ARG A 235 -13.40 -0.21 9.84
N ARG A 236 -12.95 -0.10 8.59
CA ARG A 236 -13.00 -1.21 7.61
C ARG A 236 -12.13 -2.40 8.03
N ALA A 237 -10.98 -2.15 8.65
CA ALA A 237 -10.13 -3.20 9.22
C ALA A 237 -10.87 -3.98 10.32
N TRP A 238 -11.57 -3.28 11.22
CA TRP A 238 -12.39 -3.92 12.25
C TRP A 238 -13.52 -4.78 11.68
N GLU A 239 -14.24 -4.27 10.68
CA GLU A 239 -15.30 -5.01 9.99
C GLU A 239 -14.76 -6.28 9.35
N PHE A 240 -13.62 -6.17 8.66
CA PHE A 240 -12.95 -7.30 8.03
C PHE A 240 -12.53 -8.35 9.06
N LEU A 241 -11.76 -7.96 10.10
CA LEU A 241 -11.29 -8.89 11.14
C LEU A 241 -12.45 -9.59 11.85
N THR A 242 -13.56 -8.89 12.07
CA THR A 242 -14.76 -9.46 12.70
C THR A 242 -15.43 -10.48 11.78
N ALA A 243 -15.47 -10.20 10.47
CA ALA A 243 -16.07 -11.09 9.49
C ALA A 243 -15.23 -12.37 9.26
N VAL A 244 -13.91 -12.30 9.40
CA VAL A 244 -13.01 -13.45 9.20
C VAL A 244 -12.70 -14.24 10.47
N GLN A 245 -13.12 -13.77 11.65
CA GLN A 245 -12.99 -14.53 12.89
C GLN A 245 -13.92 -15.76 12.86
N GLU A 246 -13.33 -16.95 13.03
CA GLU A 246 -14.07 -18.21 13.11
C GLU A 246 -14.87 -18.30 14.42
N ALA A 247 -15.87 -19.16 14.45
CA ALA A 247 -16.75 -19.33 15.61
C ALA A 247 -16.00 -19.76 16.90
N ASP A 248 -14.85 -20.43 16.75
CA ASP A 248 -14.01 -20.85 17.88
C ASP A 248 -13.00 -19.77 18.31
N GLY A 249 -13.00 -18.61 17.66
CA GLY A 249 -12.18 -17.44 17.98
C GLY A 249 -10.91 -17.29 17.14
N ARG A 250 -10.56 -18.29 16.33
CA ARG A 250 -9.40 -18.23 15.42
C ARG A 250 -9.55 -17.10 14.41
N VAL A 251 -8.43 -16.46 14.08
CA VAL A 251 -8.30 -15.66 12.85
C VAL A 251 -7.22 -16.31 12.00
N ASN A 252 -7.57 -16.66 10.76
CA ASN A 252 -6.65 -17.34 9.86
C ASN A 252 -5.59 -16.36 9.31
N GLY A 253 -4.34 -16.80 9.25
CA GLY A 253 -3.26 -16.04 8.63
C GLY A 253 -3.30 -16.08 7.10
N PRO A 254 -2.44 -15.29 6.43
CA PRO A 254 -2.41 -15.23 4.98
C PRO A 254 -2.06 -16.58 4.34
N PRO A 255 -2.62 -16.87 3.15
CA PRO A 255 -2.29 -18.08 2.43
C PRO A 255 -0.82 -18.09 1.99
N GLY A 256 -0.22 -19.28 1.90
CA GLY A 256 1.13 -19.46 1.35
C GLY A 256 2.29 -19.24 2.32
N VAL A 257 2.03 -18.91 3.59
CA VAL A 257 3.07 -18.91 4.63
C VAL A 257 3.48 -20.35 4.92
N VAL A 258 4.73 -20.69 4.61
CA VAL A 258 5.29 -22.03 4.86
C VAL A 258 5.70 -22.14 6.32
N HIS A 259 4.95 -22.91 7.11
CA HIS A 259 5.36 -23.28 8.47
C HIS A 259 6.12 -24.62 8.47
N PRO A 260 7.10 -24.81 9.37
CA PRO A 260 7.79 -26.09 9.51
C PRO A 260 6.81 -27.22 9.85
N GLY A 261 6.88 -28.34 9.14
CA GLY A 261 6.06 -29.54 9.41
C GLY A 261 4.62 -29.50 8.90
N LEU A 262 4.22 -28.51 8.09
CA LEU A 262 2.86 -28.49 7.49
C LEU A 262 2.57 -29.67 6.55
N ALA A 263 3.63 -30.21 5.93
CA ALA A 263 3.55 -31.34 5.01
C ALA A 263 3.40 -32.69 5.75
N ASP A 264 3.56 -32.72 7.08
CA ASP A 264 3.59 -33.95 7.89
C ASP A 264 2.19 -34.58 8.07
N GLY A 265 1.13 -34.01 7.48
CA GLY A 265 -0.24 -34.50 7.58
C GLY A 265 -0.98 -34.15 8.88
N ASP A 266 -0.31 -33.54 9.85
CA ASP A 266 -0.88 -33.12 11.14
C ASP A 266 -1.81 -31.90 10.98
N GLU A 267 -3.11 -32.19 10.83
CA GLU A 267 -4.14 -31.16 10.60
C GLU A 267 -4.34 -30.24 11.80
N ALA A 268 -4.26 -30.76 13.03
CA ALA A 268 -4.40 -29.97 14.25
C ALA A 268 -3.26 -28.95 14.38
N TYR A 269 -2.02 -29.39 14.16
CA TYR A 269 -0.88 -28.48 14.11
C TYR A 269 -0.98 -27.49 12.96
N ARG A 270 -1.36 -27.92 11.75
CA ARG A 270 -1.54 -27.01 10.60
C ARG A 270 -2.56 -25.91 10.91
N HIS A 271 -3.71 -26.28 11.46
CA HIS A 271 -4.77 -25.36 11.82
C HIS A 271 -4.30 -24.34 12.88
N TRP A 272 -3.54 -24.79 13.89
CA TRP A 272 -2.93 -23.90 14.88
C TRP A 272 -1.83 -23.00 14.28
N ALA A 273 -0.85 -23.59 13.60
CA ALA A 273 0.34 -22.91 13.09
C ALA A 273 0.01 -21.77 12.12
N THR A 274 -1.04 -21.96 11.32
CA THR A 274 -1.52 -20.97 10.35
C THR A 274 -2.42 -19.89 10.94
N GLY A 275 -2.87 -20.02 12.19
CA GLY A 275 -3.80 -19.06 12.81
C GLY A 275 -3.31 -18.39 14.09
N TYR A 276 -2.33 -18.96 14.81
CA TYR A 276 -2.01 -18.47 16.16
C TYR A 276 -1.53 -17.01 16.18
N HIS A 277 -0.65 -16.63 15.25
CA HIS A 277 -0.06 -15.29 15.22
C HIS A 277 -1.13 -14.24 14.94
N THR A 278 -1.90 -14.44 13.86
CA THR A 278 -3.00 -13.55 13.50
C THR A 278 -4.08 -13.46 14.59
N THR A 279 -4.33 -14.57 15.31
CA THR A 279 -5.22 -14.59 16.47
C THR A 279 -4.67 -13.76 17.64
N ILE A 280 -3.36 -13.82 17.92
CA ILE A 280 -2.68 -12.95 18.90
C ILE A 280 -2.83 -11.48 18.50
N VAL A 281 -2.56 -11.14 17.24
CA VAL A 281 -2.65 -9.77 16.72
C VAL A 281 -4.09 -9.24 16.83
N ALA A 282 -5.11 -10.03 16.49
CA ALA A 282 -6.51 -9.64 16.64
C ALA A 282 -6.91 -9.40 18.11
N ALA A 283 -6.43 -10.26 19.03
CA ALA A 283 -6.62 -10.05 20.47
C ALA A 283 -5.92 -8.77 20.95
N LEU A 284 -4.69 -8.52 20.49
CA LEU A 284 -3.92 -7.33 20.82
C LEU A 284 -4.59 -6.05 20.32
N ALA A 285 -5.11 -6.04 19.09
CA ALA A 285 -5.85 -4.90 18.55
C ALA A 285 -7.05 -4.54 19.43
N ALA A 286 -7.81 -5.55 19.86
CA ALA A 286 -9.01 -5.34 20.68
C ALA A 286 -8.64 -4.83 22.08
N LEU A 287 -7.56 -5.36 22.65
CA LEU A 287 -6.99 -4.90 23.91
C LEU A 287 -6.50 -3.44 23.83
N LEU A 288 -5.77 -3.06 22.78
CA LEU A 288 -5.29 -1.70 22.56
C LEU A 288 -6.44 -0.70 22.38
N ASP A 289 -7.49 -1.09 21.65
CA ASP A 289 -8.62 -0.21 21.38
C ASP A 289 -9.40 0.14 22.66
N ARG A 290 -9.71 -0.88 23.47
CA ARG A 290 -10.44 -0.71 24.74
C ARG A 290 -9.58 -0.19 25.89
N SER A 291 -8.25 -0.26 25.78
CA SER A 291 -7.35 0.13 26.87
C SER A 291 -7.54 1.62 27.23
N PRO A 292 -7.72 1.94 28.53
CA PRO A 292 -7.76 3.32 29.00
C PRO A 292 -6.36 3.97 29.07
N ARG A 293 -5.28 3.19 28.89
CA ARG A 293 -3.89 3.65 29.04
C ARG A 293 -3.27 4.11 27.71
N VAL A 294 -3.83 3.67 26.59
CA VAL A 294 -3.39 4.09 25.26
C VAL A 294 -3.98 5.46 24.96
N ALA A 295 -3.13 6.43 24.62
CA ALA A 295 -3.56 7.77 24.30
C ALA A 295 -4.58 7.78 23.14
N ARG A 296 -5.55 8.70 23.19
CA ARG A 296 -6.45 9.01 22.08
C ARG A 296 -6.02 10.32 21.48
N ARG A 297 -5.77 10.32 20.17
CA ARG A 297 -5.32 11.49 19.42
C ARG A 297 -6.25 11.65 18.21
N PRO A 298 -6.62 12.89 17.86
CA PRO A 298 -7.34 13.12 16.61
C PRO A 298 -6.44 12.71 15.44
N ARG A 299 -7.03 12.18 14.38
CA ARG A 299 -6.31 11.88 13.14
C ARG A 299 -5.62 13.16 12.64
N PRO A 300 -4.28 13.16 12.46
CA PRO A 300 -3.57 14.34 11.98
C PRO A 300 -4.00 14.66 10.54
N SER A 301 -4.07 15.96 10.22
CA SER A 301 -4.31 16.40 8.84
C SER A 301 -3.07 16.16 8.00
N VAL A 302 -3.23 15.46 6.88
CA VAL A 302 -2.16 15.25 5.92
C VAL A 302 -1.98 16.54 5.11
N PRO A 303 -0.75 17.11 5.04
CA PRO A 303 -0.49 18.26 4.17
C PRO A 303 -0.81 17.90 2.71
N ALA A 304 -1.51 18.79 2.01
CA ALA A 304 -1.72 18.64 0.58
C ALA A 304 -0.35 18.70 -0.13
N PRO A 305 0.10 17.60 -0.74
CA PRO A 305 1.39 17.55 -1.38
C PRO A 305 1.32 18.25 -2.74
N GLY A 306 2.33 19.04 -3.07
CA GLY A 306 2.49 19.57 -4.41
C GLY A 306 2.92 18.46 -5.37
N SER A 307 2.05 18.03 -6.28
CA SER A 307 2.46 17.10 -7.34
C SER A 307 3.19 17.87 -8.45
N ALA A 308 4.52 17.84 -8.47
CA ALA A 308 5.32 18.46 -9.53
C ALA A 308 5.35 17.59 -10.82
N VAL A 309 4.18 17.32 -11.41
CA VAL A 309 4.04 16.47 -12.61
C VAL A 309 4.21 17.24 -13.93
N GLU A 310 4.14 18.58 -13.89
CA GLU A 310 4.12 19.45 -15.08
C GLU A 310 5.37 19.30 -15.94
N GLN A 311 6.57 19.49 -15.36
CA GLN A 311 7.82 19.41 -16.11
C GLN A 311 8.12 17.99 -16.64
N PRO A 312 7.92 16.90 -15.86
CA PRO A 312 7.96 15.55 -16.39
C PRO A 312 6.98 15.32 -17.54
N LEU A 313 5.73 15.78 -17.43
CA LEU A 313 4.72 15.66 -18.48
C LEU A 313 5.17 16.40 -19.75
N ARG A 314 5.65 17.65 -19.64
CA ARG A 314 6.15 18.45 -20.76
C ARG A 314 7.26 17.72 -21.54
N ARG A 315 8.25 17.16 -20.84
CA ARG A 315 9.33 16.38 -21.47
C ARG A 315 8.81 15.12 -22.19
N ALA A 316 7.85 14.44 -21.57
CA ALA A 316 7.25 13.24 -22.13
C ALA A 316 6.45 13.53 -23.40
N VAL A 317 5.67 14.62 -23.39
CA VAL A 317 4.93 15.12 -24.55
C VAL A 317 5.88 15.46 -25.69
N ALA A 318 6.97 16.19 -25.41
CA ALA A 318 7.96 16.53 -26.42
C ALA A 318 8.62 15.30 -27.05
N TRP A 319 9.05 14.34 -26.22
CA TRP A 319 9.64 13.09 -26.70
C TRP A 319 8.67 12.26 -27.53
N LEU A 320 7.43 12.12 -27.06
CA LEU A 320 6.40 11.33 -27.72
C LEU A 320 6.02 11.96 -29.07
N ALA A 321 5.88 13.29 -29.11
CA ALA A 321 5.58 14.02 -30.34
C ALA A 321 6.67 13.86 -31.40
N ASP A 322 7.94 13.98 -31.02
CA ASP A 322 9.07 13.76 -31.95
C ASP A 322 9.14 12.32 -32.45
N THR A 323 9.00 11.36 -31.53
CA THR A 323 9.11 9.94 -31.85
C THR A 323 7.99 9.47 -32.78
N VAL A 324 6.74 9.79 -32.44
CA VAL A 324 5.56 9.34 -33.18
C VAL A 324 5.54 9.82 -34.63
N ARG A 325 6.11 11.00 -34.94
CA ARG A 325 6.22 11.51 -36.32
C ARG A 325 7.00 10.57 -37.25
N ARG A 326 7.94 9.78 -36.71
CA ARG A 326 8.74 8.84 -37.51
C ARG A 326 8.02 7.52 -37.82
N HIS A 327 6.87 7.28 -37.19
CA HIS A 327 6.11 6.03 -37.33
C HIS A 327 4.90 6.20 -38.26
N ASP A 328 4.25 5.09 -38.58
CA ASP A 328 2.99 5.09 -39.33
C ASP A 328 1.86 5.80 -38.55
N PRO A 329 1.15 6.80 -39.14
CA PRO A 329 0.16 7.58 -38.42
C PRO A 329 -1.07 6.77 -38.05
N ALA A 330 -1.44 5.80 -38.90
CA ALA A 330 -2.58 4.93 -38.63
C ALA A 330 -2.31 4.03 -37.42
N GLY A 331 -1.10 3.51 -37.26
CA GLY A 331 -0.70 2.75 -36.07
C GLY A 331 -0.53 3.60 -34.80
N CYS A 332 -0.08 4.86 -34.93
CA CYS A 332 0.29 5.69 -33.79
C CYS A 332 -0.71 6.80 -33.43
N LEU A 333 -1.93 6.74 -33.96
CA LEU A 333 -2.99 7.70 -33.63
C LEU A 333 -3.27 7.85 -32.12
N PRO A 334 -3.27 6.76 -31.30
CA PRO A 334 -3.43 6.88 -29.85
C PRO A 334 -2.36 7.74 -29.18
N ALA A 335 -1.11 7.65 -29.65
CA ALA A 335 -0.01 8.44 -29.12
C ALA A 335 -0.13 9.92 -29.52
N ALA A 336 -0.55 10.20 -30.76
CA ALA A 336 -0.82 11.56 -31.20
C ALA A 336 -1.99 12.21 -30.45
N ALA A 337 -3.04 11.44 -30.18
CA ALA A 337 -4.17 11.89 -29.34
C ALA A 337 -3.73 12.20 -27.91
N ALA A 338 -2.86 11.36 -27.32
CA ALA A 338 -2.30 11.59 -25.98
C ALA A 338 -1.45 12.87 -25.93
N VAL A 339 -0.62 13.13 -26.95
CA VAL A 339 0.16 14.37 -27.09
C VAL A 339 -0.75 15.60 -27.15
N ALA A 340 -1.78 15.57 -27.99
CA ALA A 340 -2.73 16.68 -28.13
C ALA A 340 -3.43 17.00 -26.80
N HIS A 341 -3.99 15.98 -26.15
CA HIS A 341 -4.70 16.12 -24.89
C HIS A 341 -3.78 16.66 -23.77
N ALA A 342 -2.56 16.14 -23.66
CA ALA A 342 -1.63 16.57 -22.63
C ALA A 342 -1.09 17.99 -22.88
N ALA A 343 -0.84 18.38 -24.14
CA ALA A 343 -0.43 19.73 -24.49
C ALA A 343 -1.53 20.76 -24.15
N GLU A 344 -2.79 20.44 -24.44
CA GLU A 344 -3.95 21.26 -24.03
C GLU A 344 -4.07 21.35 -22.50
N THR A 345 -3.91 20.22 -21.81
CA THR A 345 -3.94 20.14 -20.33
C THR A 345 -2.84 20.99 -19.68
N LEU A 346 -1.67 21.08 -20.30
CA LEU A 346 -0.56 21.94 -19.85
C LEU A 346 -0.78 23.43 -20.16
N GLY A 347 -1.82 23.79 -20.93
CA GLY A 347 -1.97 25.15 -21.47
C GLY A 347 -0.92 25.51 -22.54
N GLU A 348 -0.24 24.50 -23.12
CA GLU A 348 0.81 24.65 -24.12
C GLU A 348 0.49 23.90 -25.41
N PRO A 349 -0.64 24.21 -26.08
CA PRO A 349 -1.08 23.45 -27.26
C PRO A 349 -0.02 23.45 -28.38
N GLY A 350 0.83 24.49 -28.45
CA GLY A 350 1.95 24.58 -29.38
C GLY A 350 2.91 23.38 -29.37
N LEU A 351 3.00 22.62 -28.26
CA LEU A 351 3.81 21.40 -28.18
C LEU A 351 3.33 20.30 -29.16
N ALA A 352 2.01 20.21 -29.39
CA ALA A 352 1.41 19.19 -30.25
C ALA A 352 1.37 19.61 -31.72
N ARG A 353 1.41 20.91 -32.01
CA ARG A 353 1.15 21.46 -33.35
C ARG A 353 1.99 20.83 -34.48
N PRO A 354 3.33 20.65 -34.36
CA PRO A 354 4.11 20.04 -35.44
C PRO A 354 3.70 18.60 -35.76
N LEU A 355 3.36 17.81 -34.73
CA LEU A 355 2.87 16.44 -34.89
C LEU A 355 1.49 16.44 -35.57
N LEU A 356 0.58 17.31 -35.14
CA LEU A 356 -0.77 17.39 -35.67
C LEU A 356 -0.80 17.79 -37.16
N LEU A 357 0.09 18.69 -37.59
CA LEU A 357 0.25 19.06 -39.00
C LEU A 357 0.73 17.86 -39.84
N ASP A 358 1.74 17.15 -39.36
CA ASP A 358 2.29 15.96 -40.03
C ASP A 358 1.22 14.87 -40.18
N PHE A 359 0.52 14.55 -39.08
CA PHE A 359 -0.53 13.53 -39.07
C PHE A 359 -1.71 13.92 -39.95
N SER A 360 -2.14 15.18 -39.91
CA SER A 360 -3.24 15.63 -40.77
C SER A 360 -2.90 15.47 -42.26
N ALA A 361 -1.69 15.88 -42.66
CA ALA A 361 -1.24 15.75 -44.05
C ALA A 361 -1.19 14.28 -44.50
N ARG A 362 -0.67 13.40 -43.65
CA ARG A 362 -0.50 11.96 -43.98
C ARG A 362 -1.79 11.16 -43.90
N LEU A 363 -2.78 11.64 -43.16
CA LEU A 363 -4.09 11.00 -43.01
C LEU A 363 -5.19 11.68 -43.82
N THR A 364 -4.89 12.70 -44.64
CA THR A 364 -5.90 13.51 -45.34
C THR A 364 -6.87 12.67 -46.18
N ASP A 365 -6.37 11.57 -46.77
CA ASP A 365 -7.13 10.62 -47.60
C ASP A 365 -7.24 9.23 -46.96
N ALA A 366 -7.09 9.13 -45.63
CA ALA A 366 -7.19 7.85 -44.92
C ALA A 366 -8.60 7.25 -45.00
N ASP A 367 -8.67 5.93 -45.17
CA ASP A 367 -9.94 5.20 -45.16
C ASP A 367 -10.67 5.32 -43.82
N THR A 368 -12.00 5.27 -43.87
CA THR A 368 -12.87 5.32 -42.69
C THR A 368 -12.51 4.24 -41.65
N GLU A 369 -12.03 3.08 -42.10
CA GLU A 369 -11.59 1.98 -41.23
C GLU A 369 -10.44 2.36 -40.29
N VAL A 370 -9.55 3.27 -40.72
CA VAL A 370 -8.45 3.76 -39.89
C VAL A 370 -9.01 4.44 -38.65
N TRP A 371 -10.00 5.31 -38.81
CA TRP A 371 -10.64 6.03 -37.71
C TRP A 371 -11.49 5.10 -36.84
N GLN A 372 -12.24 4.19 -37.45
CA GLN A 372 -13.09 3.22 -36.73
C GLN A 372 -12.28 2.31 -35.79
N ARG A 373 -11.10 1.87 -36.22
CA ARG A 373 -10.23 0.97 -35.44
C ARG A 373 -9.85 1.52 -34.06
N HIS A 374 -9.72 2.84 -33.93
CA HIS A 374 -9.24 3.48 -32.69
C HIS A 374 -10.36 3.92 -31.74
N GLY A 375 -11.61 3.95 -32.22
CA GLY A 375 -12.75 4.40 -31.44
C GLY A 375 -12.77 5.90 -31.13
N MET A 376 -13.92 6.37 -30.66
CA MET A 376 -14.18 7.81 -30.46
C MET A 376 -13.37 8.46 -29.34
N GLU A 377 -12.83 7.68 -28.39
CA GLU A 377 -11.97 8.22 -27.34
C GLU A 377 -10.64 8.75 -27.91
N VAL A 378 -10.00 7.97 -28.77
CA VAL A 378 -8.75 8.39 -29.42
C VAL A 378 -9.04 9.43 -30.49
N VAL A 379 -9.99 9.14 -31.39
CA VAL A 379 -10.28 9.99 -32.55
C VAL A 379 -10.75 11.38 -32.12
N GLY A 380 -11.64 11.47 -31.14
CA GLY A 380 -12.14 12.78 -30.72
C GLY A 380 -11.11 13.60 -29.92
N ALA A 381 -10.15 12.97 -29.23
CA ALA A 381 -9.05 13.71 -28.59
C ALA A 381 -8.10 14.30 -29.65
N PHE A 382 -7.76 13.50 -30.67
CA PHE A 382 -6.99 13.97 -31.81
C PHE A 382 -7.71 15.11 -32.58
N ALA A 383 -9.02 14.95 -32.82
CA ALA A 383 -9.85 15.98 -33.46
C ALA A 383 -9.90 17.29 -32.65
N SER A 384 -9.97 17.21 -31.32
CA SER A 384 -9.92 18.39 -30.44
C SER A 384 -8.62 19.15 -30.64
N GLY A 385 -7.49 18.44 -30.65
CA GLY A 385 -6.17 19.03 -30.92
C GLY A 385 -6.08 19.72 -32.28
N LEU A 386 -6.58 19.08 -33.35
CA LEU A 386 -6.61 19.69 -34.68
C LEU A 386 -7.43 20.98 -34.70
N ARG A 387 -8.62 20.97 -34.09
CA ARG A 387 -9.52 22.14 -34.02
C ARG A 387 -8.93 23.29 -33.20
N ALA A 388 -8.28 22.99 -32.08
CA ALA A 388 -7.60 23.99 -31.25
C ALA A 388 -6.51 24.77 -32.02
N HIS A 389 -5.99 24.19 -33.10
CA HIS A 389 -4.98 24.82 -33.97
C HIS A 389 -5.51 25.24 -35.35
N GLY A 390 -6.80 25.06 -35.63
CA GLY A 390 -7.36 25.33 -36.97
C GLY A 390 -6.73 24.48 -38.07
N ILE A 391 -6.30 23.25 -37.78
CA ILE A 391 -5.70 22.33 -38.75
C ILE A 391 -6.82 21.49 -39.37
N PRO A 392 -7.09 21.61 -40.69
CA PRO A 392 -8.11 20.80 -41.36
C PRO A 392 -7.60 19.36 -41.59
N CYS A 393 -8.50 18.37 -41.56
CA CYS A 393 -8.21 16.97 -41.94
C CYS A 393 -9.46 16.36 -42.60
N ALA A 394 -9.45 16.25 -43.93
CA ALA A 394 -10.66 15.97 -44.72
C ALA A 394 -11.30 14.60 -44.41
N SER A 395 -10.51 13.53 -44.37
CA SER A 395 -10.99 12.18 -44.03
C SER A 395 -11.58 12.10 -42.62
N LEU A 396 -10.96 12.76 -41.64
CA LEU A 396 -11.45 12.80 -40.26
C LEU A 396 -12.77 13.57 -40.17
N ASP A 397 -12.89 14.71 -40.85
CA ASP A 397 -14.13 15.49 -40.88
C ASP A 397 -15.26 14.68 -41.53
N LEU A 398 -14.97 13.90 -42.57
CA LEU A 398 -15.95 13.00 -43.20
C LEU A 398 -16.38 11.90 -42.21
N PHE A 399 -15.43 11.25 -41.54
CA PHE A 399 -15.72 10.24 -40.52
C PHE A 399 -16.56 10.81 -39.37
N LEU A 400 -16.22 11.99 -38.85
CA LEU A 400 -16.95 12.64 -37.77
C LEU A 400 -18.37 13.04 -38.19
N LYS A 401 -18.55 13.56 -39.41
CA LYS A 401 -19.89 13.84 -39.97
C LYS A 401 -20.72 12.57 -40.10
N SER A 402 -20.14 11.49 -40.60
CA SER A 402 -20.82 10.19 -40.67
C SER A 402 -21.20 9.67 -39.29
N THR A 403 -20.33 9.83 -38.30
CA THR A 403 -20.57 9.42 -36.91
C THR A 403 -21.71 10.24 -36.30
N VAL A 404 -21.73 11.55 -36.49
CA VAL A 404 -22.82 12.43 -36.04
C VAL A 404 -24.14 12.03 -36.67
N ALA A 405 -24.19 11.85 -38.00
CA ALA A 405 -25.40 11.42 -38.69
C ALA A 405 -25.92 10.07 -38.15
N ALA A 406 -25.02 9.12 -37.86
CA ALA A 406 -25.39 7.85 -37.24
C ALA A 406 -25.89 8.00 -35.79
N VAL A 407 -25.36 8.94 -35.02
CA VAL A 407 -25.83 9.23 -33.66
C VAL A 407 -27.17 9.98 -33.68
N GLU A 408 -27.40 10.84 -34.67
CA GLU A 408 -28.62 11.64 -34.81
C GLU A 408 -29.86 10.80 -35.14
N VAL A 409 -29.72 9.63 -35.75
CA VAL A 409 -30.83 8.71 -36.01
C VAL A 409 -31.22 7.87 -34.79
N LEU A 410 -30.45 7.92 -33.70
CA LEU A 410 -30.76 7.17 -32.48
C LEU A 410 -31.77 7.94 -31.61
N ASP A 411 -32.69 7.22 -30.98
CA ASP A 411 -33.54 7.80 -29.94
C ASP A 411 -32.80 7.93 -28.61
N ARG A 412 -31.96 6.94 -28.31
CA ARG A 412 -31.15 6.87 -27.09
C ARG A 412 -29.84 6.15 -27.37
N VAL A 413 -28.76 6.57 -26.71
CA VAL A 413 -27.48 5.85 -26.71
C VAL A 413 -27.37 4.94 -25.49
N PRO A 414 -26.68 3.80 -25.60
CA PRO A 414 -26.43 2.96 -24.43
C PRO A 414 -25.48 3.67 -23.44
N PRO A 415 -25.52 3.37 -22.13
CA PRO A 415 -24.75 4.08 -21.10
C PRO A 415 -23.24 4.22 -21.42
N GLN A 416 -22.64 3.17 -21.98
CA GLN A 416 -21.23 3.15 -22.39
C GLN A 416 -20.87 4.15 -23.50
N ALA A 417 -21.85 4.62 -24.28
CA ALA A 417 -21.63 5.57 -25.38
C ALA A 417 -21.85 7.04 -24.96
N VAL A 418 -22.31 7.31 -23.73
CA VAL A 418 -22.58 8.67 -23.22
C VAL A 418 -21.33 9.56 -23.33
N HIS A 419 -20.14 9.02 -23.01
CA HIS A 419 -18.88 9.76 -23.11
C HIS A 419 -18.55 10.20 -24.54
N ASN A 420 -18.83 9.33 -25.51
CA ASN A 420 -18.59 9.63 -26.93
C ASN A 420 -19.54 10.73 -27.43
N VAL A 421 -20.80 10.72 -27.00
CA VAL A 421 -21.77 11.78 -27.30
C VAL A 421 -21.33 13.11 -26.71
N ARG A 422 -20.92 13.13 -25.43
CA ARG A 422 -20.40 14.35 -24.78
C ARG A 422 -19.17 14.90 -25.50
N ARG A 423 -18.32 14.02 -26.03
CA ARG A 423 -17.16 14.43 -26.82
C ARG A 423 -17.55 15.08 -28.15
N LEU A 424 -18.56 14.56 -28.85
CA LEU A 424 -19.09 15.21 -30.06
C LEU A 424 -19.63 16.62 -29.74
N VAL A 425 -20.26 16.81 -28.58
CA VAL A 425 -20.66 18.15 -28.10
C VAL A 425 -19.45 19.05 -27.86
N GLY A 426 -18.41 18.55 -27.19
CA GLY A 426 -17.18 19.29 -26.94
C GLY A 426 -16.45 19.69 -28.23
N LEU A 427 -16.59 18.89 -29.29
CA LEU A 427 -16.09 19.22 -30.62
C LEU A 427 -16.99 20.22 -31.37
N GLY A 428 -18.17 20.56 -30.86
CA GLY A 428 -19.15 21.41 -31.56
C GLY A 428 -19.84 20.72 -32.72
N LEU A 429 -19.87 19.39 -32.71
CA LEU A 429 -20.46 18.55 -33.76
C LEU A 429 -21.89 18.10 -33.44
N LEU A 430 -22.30 18.20 -32.18
CA LEU A 430 -23.63 17.84 -31.71
C LEU A 430 -24.11 18.90 -30.71
N SER A 431 -25.39 19.27 -30.75
CA SER A 431 -25.92 20.24 -29.79
C SER A 431 -26.04 19.65 -28.38
N PRO A 432 -25.80 20.43 -27.31
CA PRO A 432 -25.99 19.97 -25.93
C PRO A 432 -27.41 19.44 -25.67
N GLN A 433 -28.43 20.06 -26.26
CA GLN A 433 -29.82 19.64 -26.14
C GLN A 433 -30.06 18.25 -26.74
N ARG A 434 -29.50 17.99 -27.93
CA ARG A 434 -29.62 16.68 -28.57
C ARG A 434 -28.87 15.61 -27.78
N ALA A 435 -27.68 15.93 -27.28
CA ALA A 435 -26.93 15.03 -26.42
C ALA A 435 -27.68 14.70 -25.12
N ALA A 436 -28.33 15.67 -24.48
CA ALA A 436 -29.15 15.45 -23.29
C ALA A 436 -30.32 14.50 -23.59
N ALA A 437 -31.00 14.67 -24.74
CA ALA A 437 -32.07 13.79 -25.17
C ALA A 437 -31.56 12.35 -25.39
N LEU A 438 -30.43 12.18 -26.09
CA LEU A 438 -29.83 10.87 -26.39
C LEU A 438 -29.35 10.13 -25.14
N THR A 439 -28.88 10.85 -24.13
CA THR A 439 -28.31 10.26 -22.90
C THR A 439 -29.35 10.13 -21.79
N GLY A 440 -30.53 10.75 -21.95
CA GLY A 440 -31.55 10.83 -20.90
C GLY A 440 -31.07 11.61 -19.67
N GLY A 441 -30.12 12.53 -19.85
CA GLY A 441 -29.49 13.28 -18.75
C GLY A 441 -28.61 12.43 -17.82
N ALA A 442 -28.38 11.15 -18.14
CA ALA A 442 -27.55 10.28 -17.31
C ALA A 442 -26.09 10.73 -17.35
N ASP A 443 -25.42 10.60 -16.21
CA ASP A 443 -23.97 10.58 -16.19
C ASP A 443 -23.46 9.30 -16.82
N ALA A 444 -22.38 9.45 -17.60
CA ALA A 444 -21.69 8.28 -18.11
C ALA A 444 -21.25 7.47 -16.89
N PRO A 445 -21.58 6.16 -16.82
CA PRO A 445 -20.98 5.32 -15.81
C PRO A 445 -19.47 5.46 -15.95
N HIS A 446 -18.78 5.74 -14.85
CA HIS A 446 -17.33 5.66 -14.86
C HIS A 446 -16.97 4.23 -15.28
N PRO A 447 -16.12 4.06 -16.31
CA PRO A 447 -15.65 2.73 -16.65
C PRO A 447 -15.05 2.11 -15.39
N ALA A 448 -15.33 0.84 -15.14
CA ALA A 448 -14.69 0.12 -14.06
C ALA A 448 -13.17 0.29 -14.22
N PRO A 449 -12.42 0.58 -13.15
CA PRO A 449 -10.99 0.80 -13.24
C PRO A 449 -10.33 -0.40 -13.92
N GLU A 450 -9.48 -0.15 -14.91
CA GLU A 450 -8.80 -1.21 -15.66
C GLU A 450 -7.77 -1.96 -14.79
N THR A 451 -7.36 -1.34 -13.68
CA THR A 451 -6.39 -1.88 -12.74
C THR A 451 -6.87 -1.60 -11.33
N THR A 452 -7.04 -2.67 -10.55
CA THR A 452 -7.44 -2.55 -9.15
C THR A 452 -6.23 -2.22 -8.28
N VAL A 453 -6.47 -1.66 -7.09
CA VAL A 453 -5.39 -1.39 -6.12
C VAL A 453 -4.58 -2.66 -5.80
N THR A 454 -5.23 -3.82 -5.81
CA THR A 454 -4.63 -5.12 -5.53
C THR A 454 -3.66 -5.61 -6.60
N ASP A 455 -3.78 -5.11 -7.84
CA ASP A 455 -2.90 -5.49 -8.95
C ASP A 455 -1.56 -4.73 -8.94
N LEU A 456 -1.48 -3.63 -8.17
CA LEU A 456 -0.33 -2.73 -8.19
C LEU A 456 0.99 -3.38 -7.77
N PRO A 457 1.06 -4.18 -6.68
CA PRO A 457 2.30 -4.85 -6.31
C PRO A 457 2.83 -5.78 -7.40
N GLY A 458 1.94 -6.50 -8.10
CA GLY A 458 2.30 -7.34 -9.24
C GLY A 458 2.77 -6.51 -10.44
N ALA A 459 2.02 -5.46 -10.79
CA ALA A 459 2.38 -4.58 -11.89
C ALA A 459 3.75 -3.92 -11.71
N TRP A 460 4.14 -3.57 -10.48
CA TRP A 460 5.47 -3.08 -10.18
C TRP A 460 6.55 -4.15 -10.34
N LYS A 461 6.36 -5.34 -9.73
CA LYS A 461 7.32 -6.46 -9.80
C LYS A 461 7.62 -6.89 -11.24
N ASP A 462 6.58 -6.95 -12.06
CA ASP A 462 6.67 -7.40 -13.46
C ASP A 462 6.93 -6.24 -14.44
N TYR A 463 7.24 -5.04 -13.93
CA TYR A 463 7.56 -3.85 -14.71
C TYR A 463 6.47 -3.45 -15.73
N HIS A 464 5.20 -3.68 -15.39
CA HIS A 464 4.02 -3.33 -16.19
C HIS A 464 3.64 -1.85 -16.04
N LEU A 465 4.49 -0.95 -16.55
CA LEU A 465 4.29 0.51 -16.46
C LEU A 465 2.95 0.99 -17.02
N GLY A 466 2.42 0.34 -18.05
CA GLY A 466 1.10 0.65 -18.60
C GLY A 466 -0.04 0.45 -17.59
N ARG A 467 -0.01 -0.62 -16.79
CA ARG A 467 -1.01 -0.88 -15.73
C ARG A 467 -0.90 0.14 -14.60
N ILE A 468 0.32 0.49 -14.19
CA ILE A 468 0.56 1.52 -13.17
C ILE A 468 0.02 2.88 -13.65
N ALA A 469 0.30 3.25 -14.90
CA ALA A 469 -0.22 4.46 -15.51
C ALA A 469 -1.77 4.45 -15.61
N GLY A 470 -2.36 3.31 -15.98
CA GLY A 470 -3.81 3.11 -15.98
C GLY A 470 -4.43 3.35 -14.60
N PHE A 471 -3.87 2.74 -13.55
CA PHE A 471 -4.29 2.97 -12.17
C PHE A 471 -4.20 4.45 -11.76
N ILE A 472 -3.09 5.13 -12.08
CA ILE A 472 -2.90 6.56 -11.76
C ILE A 472 -3.98 7.40 -12.44
N ARG A 473 -4.22 7.17 -13.74
CA ARG A 473 -5.22 7.86 -14.54
C ARG A 473 -6.62 7.69 -13.94
N ASP A 474 -7.00 6.45 -13.62
CA ASP A 474 -8.34 6.13 -13.13
C ASP A 474 -8.54 6.65 -11.70
N SER A 475 -7.51 6.58 -10.86
CA SER A 475 -7.51 7.19 -9.52
C SER A 475 -7.64 8.72 -9.58
N ALA A 476 -6.91 9.39 -10.47
CA ALA A 476 -7.01 10.84 -10.62
C ALA A 476 -8.41 11.27 -11.08
N ARG A 477 -8.99 10.56 -12.07
CA ARG A 477 -10.34 10.81 -12.59
C ARG A 477 -11.44 10.61 -11.55
N THR A 478 -11.21 9.76 -10.54
CA THR A 478 -12.17 9.49 -9.45
C THR A 478 -11.92 10.36 -8.21
N GLY A 479 -11.14 11.44 -8.35
CA GLY A 479 -10.87 12.39 -7.27
C GLY A 479 -9.84 11.91 -6.23
N ARG A 480 -9.14 10.79 -6.50
CA ARG A 480 -8.13 10.20 -5.62
C ARG A 480 -6.70 10.58 -5.99
N ALA A 481 -6.50 11.65 -6.78
CA ALA A 481 -5.17 12.10 -7.19
C ALA A 481 -4.22 12.36 -5.99
N GLN A 482 -4.77 12.84 -4.87
CA GLN A 482 -4.01 13.16 -3.66
C GLN A 482 -3.85 11.96 -2.70
N HIS A 483 -4.54 10.85 -2.95
CA HIS A 483 -4.43 9.66 -2.11
C HIS A 483 -3.00 9.12 -2.14
N ARG A 484 -2.46 8.71 -0.99
CA ARG A 484 -1.07 8.21 -0.86
C ARG A 484 -0.70 7.15 -1.90
N ILE A 485 -1.56 6.16 -2.13
CA ILE A 485 -1.34 5.12 -3.15
C ILE A 485 -1.10 5.72 -4.54
N THR A 486 -1.91 6.70 -4.93
CA THR A 486 -1.78 7.36 -6.23
C THR A 486 -0.52 8.21 -6.28
N ARG A 487 -0.16 8.90 -5.21
CA ARG A 487 1.09 9.69 -5.14
C ARG A 487 2.33 8.84 -5.22
N ASP A 488 2.36 7.70 -4.53
CA ASP A 488 3.47 6.76 -4.59
C ASP A 488 3.56 6.08 -5.96
N ALA A 489 2.42 5.81 -6.60
CA ALA A 489 2.39 5.35 -7.99
C ALA A 489 2.95 6.41 -8.96
N VAL A 490 2.56 7.68 -8.80
CA VAL A 490 3.12 8.79 -9.58
C VAL A 490 4.62 8.91 -9.34
N ALA A 491 5.08 8.92 -8.09
CA ALA A 491 6.50 9.00 -7.76
C ALA A 491 7.30 7.83 -8.35
N PHE A 492 6.75 6.62 -8.30
CA PHE A 492 7.36 5.45 -8.94
C PHE A 492 7.47 5.63 -10.46
N LEU A 493 6.38 6.06 -11.11
CA LEU A 493 6.34 6.29 -12.56
C LEU A 493 7.34 7.39 -12.97
N LEU A 494 7.37 8.51 -12.25
CA LEU A 494 8.31 9.61 -12.48
C LEU A 494 9.78 9.17 -12.38
N ALA A 495 10.10 8.27 -11.45
CA ALA A 495 11.44 7.68 -11.33
C ALA A 495 11.84 6.81 -12.53
N GLN A 496 10.88 6.43 -13.40
CA GLN A 496 11.15 5.71 -14.65
C GLN A 496 11.42 6.63 -15.84
N GLN A 497 11.30 7.95 -15.69
CA GLN A 497 11.55 8.88 -16.79
C GLN A 497 13.06 9.00 -17.05
N SER A 498 13.46 8.86 -18.31
CA SER A 498 14.83 9.09 -18.77
C SER A 498 15.10 10.57 -19.02
N SER A 499 16.37 10.94 -19.21
CA SER A 499 16.78 12.31 -19.52
C SER A 499 16.21 12.85 -20.83
N CYS A 500 15.88 11.98 -21.79
CA CYS A 500 15.26 12.39 -23.06
C CYS A 500 13.73 12.53 -22.97
N GLY A 501 13.11 12.21 -21.83
CA GLY A 501 11.67 12.37 -21.59
C GLY A 501 10.85 11.08 -21.72
N ALA A 502 11.39 10.03 -22.31
CA ALA A 502 10.72 8.72 -22.42
C ALA A 502 10.60 8.01 -21.07
N PHE A 503 9.58 7.16 -20.91
CA PHE A 503 9.38 6.35 -19.72
C PHE A 503 9.77 4.88 -19.91
N GLY A 504 10.46 4.35 -18.90
CA GLY A 504 10.75 2.93 -18.74
C GLY A 504 12.13 2.50 -19.21
N ARG A 505 12.46 1.25 -18.86
CA ARG A 505 13.75 0.59 -19.13
C ARG A 505 13.49 -0.82 -19.66
N PRO A 506 13.10 -0.96 -20.94
CA PRO A 506 12.74 -2.27 -21.50
C PRO A 506 13.94 -3.22 -21.50
N ALA A 507 13.73 -4.43 -20.99
CA ALA A 507 14.72 -5.52 -20.98
C ALA A 507 14.79 -6.20 -22.36
N CYS A 508 15.16 -5.43 -23.39
CA CYS A 508 15.22 -5.89 -24.77
C CYS A 508 16.41 -5.25 -25.50
N ASP A 509 17.18 -6.09 -26.19
CA ASP A 509 18.37 -5.67 -26.94
C ASP A 509 18.04 -5.11 -28.33
N GLU A 510 17.01 -5.67 -28.98
CA GLU A 510 16.55 -5.27 -30.31
C GLU A 510 16.02 -3.80 -30.31
N PRO A 511 16.66 -2.87 -31.04
CA PRO A 511 16.33 -1.44 -30.99
C PRO A 511 14.88 -1.12 -31.37
N SER A 512 14.33 -1.83 -32.37
CA SER A 512 12.95 -1.62 -32.83
C SER A 512 11.91 -2.02 -31.77
N SER A 513 12.13 -3.14 -31.09
CA SER A 513 11.29 -3.59 -29.98
C SER A 513 11.43 -2.68 -28.76
N ARG A 514 12.64 -2.18 -28.49
CA ARG A 514 12.90 -1.18 -27.44
C ARG A 514 12.12 0.11 -27.66
N GLU A 515 12.17 0.67 -28.88
CA GLU A 515 11.45 1.90 -29.21
C GLU A 515 9.93 1.72 -29.10
N ARG A 516 9.39 0.59 -29.60
CA ARG A 516 7.95 0.28 -29.44
C ARG A 516 7.51 0.21 -27.98
N ALA A 517 8.31 -0.42 -27.11
CA ALA A 517 8.02 -0.49 -25.69
C ALA A 517 8.02 0.90 -25.03
N LEU A 518 9.06 1.71 -25.32
CA LEU A 518 9.15 3.09 -24.83
C LEU A 518 7.99 3.97 -25.32
N LEU A 519 7.57 3.81 -26.58
CA LEU A 519 6.44 4.55 -27.14
C LEU A 519 5.15 4.23 -26.38
N SER A 520 4.86 2.94 -26.19
CA SER A 520 3.66 2.47 -25.47
C SER A 520 3.63 2.93 -24.01
N TRP A 521 4.75 2.79 -23.30
CA TRP A 521 4.85 3.22 -21.90
C TRP A 521 4.80 4.74 -21.74
N THR A 522 5.45 5.49 -22.64
CA THR A 522 5.42 6.96 -22.60
C THR A 522 4.04 7.49 -22.94
N GLN A 523 3.33 6.92 -23.91
CA GLN A 523 1.93 7.24 -24.17
C GLN A 523 1.07 7.04 -22.93
N SER A 524 1.20 5.88 -22.27
CA SER A 524 0.45 5.58 -21.05
C SER A 524 0.76 6.59 -19.94
N ALA A 525 2.06 6.88 -19.71
CA ALA A 525 2.50 7.84 -18.71
C ALA A 525 2.00 9.28 -18.99
N VAL A 526 2.02 9.73 -20.25
CA VAL A 526 1.49 11.05 -20.65
C VAL A 526 0.02 11.18 -20.28
N THR A 527 -0.80 10.17 -20.60
CA THR A 527 -2.24 10.20 -20.25
C THR A 527 -2.49 10.19 -18.74
N ALA A 528 -1.70 9.44 -17.98
CA ALA A 528 -1.80 9.36 -16.52
C ALA A 528 -1.40 10.67 -15.84
N LEU A 529 -0.27 11.25 -16.24
CA LEU A 529 0.23 12.50 -15.68
C LEU A 529 -0.65 13.70 -16.06
N ALA A 530 -1.24 13.72 -17.26
CA ALA A 530 -2.22 14.73 -17.65
C ALA A 530 -3.47 14.66 -16.74
N ALA A 531 -3.98 13.45 -16.46
CA ALA A 531 -5.12 13.28 -15.56
C ALA A 531 -4.82 13.78 -14.13
N VAL A 532 -3.62 13.51 -13.61
CA VAL A 532 -3.16 14.04 -12.31
C VAL A 532 -3.04 15.56 -12.35
N HIS A 533 -2.45 16.14 -13.40
CA HIS A 533 -2.33 17.59 -13.54
C HIS A 533 -3.69 18.29 -13.51
N THR A 534 -4.66 17.80 -14.29
CA THR A 534 -6.03 18.32 -14.31
C THR A 534 -6.70 18.23 -12.94
N ALA A 535 -6.59 17.08 -12.25
CA ALA A 535 -7.20 16.88 -10.94
C ALA A 535 -6.62 17.84 -9.88
N CYS A 536 -5.30 18.10 -9.93
CA CYS A 536 -4.64 19.03 -9.02
C CYS A 536 -4.95 20.50 -9.34
N GLY A 537 -5.06 20.88 -10.62
CA GLY A 537 -5.42 22.25 -11.04
C GLY A 537 -6.86 22.64 -10.67
N ALA A 538 -7.80 21.69 -10.75
CA ALA A 538 -9.19 21.91 -10.33
C ALA A 538 -9.31 22.16 -8.81
N ALA A 539 -8.47 21.52 -8.00
CA ALA A 539 -8.47 21.71 -6.55
C ALA A 539 -8.04 23.13 -6.15
N LEU A 540 -7.12 23.76 -6.89
CA LEU A 540 -6.63 25.12 -6.63
C LEU A 540 -7.63 26.22 -7.01
N THR A 541 -8.57 25.91 -7.90
CA THR A 541 -9.55 26.89 -8.43
C THR A 541 -10.91 26.80 -7.74
N SER A 542 -11.13 25.77 -6.92
CA SER A 542 -12.34 25.67 -6.10
C SER A 542 -12.28 26.71 -4.98
N PRO A 543 -13.29 27.58 -4.81
CA PRO A 543 -13.30 28.58 -3.74
C PRO A 543 -13.21 27.85 -2.41
N GLN A 544 -12.16 28.15 -1.63
CA GLN A 544 -12.10 27.63 -0.26
C GLN A 544 -13.35 28.13 0.47
N PRO A 545 -14.11 27.26 1.16
CA PRO A 545 -15.20 27.72 2.01
C PRO A 545 -14.60 28.73 3.01
N CYS A 546 -15.13 29.96 3.00
CA CYS A 546 -14.75 30.96 3.99
C CYS A 546 -14.97 30.36 5.38
N PRO A 547 -13.99 30.49 6.29
CA PRO A 547 -14.07 29.94 7.64
C PRO A 547 -15.26 30.48 8.44
#